data_AF-A0A2W4PQW1-F1
#
_entry.id   AF-A0A2W4PQW1-F1
#
_cell.length_a   1.000
_cell.length_b   1.000
_cell.length_c   1.000
_cell.angle_alpha   90.00
_cell.angle_beta   90.00
_cell.angle_gamma   90.00
#
_symmetry.space_group_name_H-M   'P 1'
#
loop_
_entity.id
_entity.type
_entity.pdbx_description
1 polymer ?
#
loop_
_entity_poly.entity_id
_entity_poly.type
_entity_poly.pdbx_seq_one_letter_code
_entity_poly.pdbx_strand_id
1 'polypeptide(L)'
;MAENEGRIGVGTLVRWESHGAGWFKTKEGRVVAFVPAWADPVEACPELKAVPRSRIKFSLEPAAVDRYVVRVYRTSRRGGLDYYYGPRADVVERAMAEAEAESGRCSSIRGAFLHNDGSVSRGRANQ
;
A
#
# COMPACT_ATOMS: atom_id res chain seq x y z
N MET A 1 -10.24 -21.88 9.27
CA MET A 1 -9.20 -20.92 8.85
C MET A 1 -9.92 -19.91 7.98
N ALA A 2 -10.29 -18.75 8.55
CA ALA A 2 -11.12 -17.78 7.85
C ALA A 2 -10.31 -17.16 6.71
N GLU A 3 -10.82 -17.34 5.49
CA GLU A 3 -10.30 -16.73 4.28
C GLU A 3 -10.44 -15.21 4.42
N ASN A 4 -9.31 -14.51 4.34
CA ASN A 4 -9.18 -13.05 4.46
C ASN A 4 -9.66 -12.36 3.17
N GLU A 5 -10.87 -12.66 2.69
CA GLU A 5 -11.46 -11.97 1.52
C GLU A 5 -11.78 -10.52 1.89
N GLY A 6 -10.91 -9.60 1.48
CA GLY A 6 -11.05 -8.16 1.70
C GLY A 6 -9.90 -7.50 2.48
N ARG A 7 -8.96 -8.28 3.04
CA ARG A 7 -7.78 -7.74 3.71
C ARG A 7 -6.58 -7.69 2.77
N ILE A 8 -5.67 -6.76 3.06
CA ILE A 8 -4.42 -6.64 2.32
C ILE A 8 -3.55 -7.87 2.60
N GLY A 9 -3.25 -8.64 1.55
CA GLY A 9 -2.45 -9.86 1.64
C GLY A 9 -1.01 -9.60 2.10
N VAL A 10 -0.42 -10.59 2.78
CA VAL A 10 1.01 -10.59 3.11
C VAL A 10 1.84 -10.53 1.82
N GLY A 11 2.90 -9.74 1.83
CA GLY A 11 3.77 -9.47 0.68
C GLY A 11 3.33 -8.26 -0.15
N THR A 12 2.10 -7.78 0.02
CA THR A 12 1.57 -6.62 -0.71
C THR A 12 2.35 -5.36 -0.34
N LEU A 13 2.72 -4.58 -1.37
CA LEU A 13 3.28 -3.25 -1.19
C LEU A 13 2.16 -2.29 -0.82
N VAL A 14 2.29 -1.66 0.35
CA VAL A 14 1.32 -0.70 0.87
C VAL A 14 1.95 0.66 1.08
N ARG A 15 1.14 1.69 0.85
CA ARG A 15 1.49 3.08 1.10
C ARG A 15 0.47 3.69 2.06
N TRP A 16 0.95 4.40 3.07
CA TRP A 16 0.08 5.06 4.04
C TRP A 16 0.70 6.36 4.54
N GLU A 17 -0.13 7.27 5.02
CA GLU A 17 0.32 8.48 5.71
C GLU A 17 0.46 8.25 7.21
N SER A 18 1.56 8.76 7.75
CA SER A 18 1.84 8.74 9.18
C SER A 18 2.06 10.18 9.65
N HIS A 19 1.29 10.59 10.66
CA HIS A 19 1.46 11.87 11.31
C HIS A 19 2.55 11.78 12.38
N GLY A 20 3.54 12.67 12.33
CA GLY A 20 4.60 12.72 13.33
C GLY A 20 5.31 14.07 13.35
N ALA A 21 5.45 14.64 14.55
CA ALA A 21 6.11 15.93 14.80
C ALA A 21 5.54 17.12 13.99
N GLY A 22 4.23 17.15 13.76
CA GLY A 22 3.53 18.25 13.08
C GLY A 22 3.55 18.19 11.55
N TRP A 23 4.05 17.09 10.97
CA TRP A 23 4.06 16.90 9.51
C TRP A 23 3.50 15.53 9.14
N PHE A 24 2.82 15.49 7.99
CA PHE A 24 2.40 14.25 7.35
C PHE A 24 3.55 13.67 6.54
N LYS A 25 3.82 12.39 6.74
CA LYS A 25 4.83 11.66 5.96
C LYS A 25 4.22 10.39 5.40
N THR A 26 4.25 10.32 4.08
CA THR A 26 4.00 9.10 3.34
C THR A 26 5.09 8.08 3.62
N LYS A 27 4.69 6.85 3.92
CA LYS A 27 5.56 5.67 4.04
C LYS A 27 5.09 4.62 3.06
N GLU A 28 6.06 3.84 2.58
CA GLU A 28 5.82 2.71 1.69
C GLU A 28 6.59 1.51 2.22
N GLY A 29 5.97 0.33 2.22
CA GLY A 29 6.58 -0.90 2.70
C GLY A 29 5.73 -2.12 2.38
N ARG A 30 6.26 -3.31 2.67
CA ARG A 30 5.54 -4.56 2.42
C ARG A 30 4.89 -5.09 3.68
N VAL A 31 3.63 -5.52 3.57
CA VAL A 31 2.93 -6.21 4.66
C VAL A 31 3.63 -7.53 4.94
N VAL A 32 4.01 -7.78 6.19
CA VAL A 32 4.62 -9.05 6.63
C VAL A 32 3.68 -9.87 7.51
N ALA A 33 2.75 -9.21 8.21
CA ALA A 33 1.74 -9.88 9.00
C ALA A 33 0.51 -9.00 9.21
N PHE A 34 -0.62 -9.62 9.54
CA PHE A 34 -1.81 -8.97 10.07
C PHE A 34 -1.97 -9.35 11.54
N VAL A 35 -2.22 -8.36 12.39
CA VAL A 35 -2.40 -8.52 13.84
C VAL A 35 -3.82 -8.09 14.17
N PRO A 36 -4.72 -9.01 14.51
CA PRO A 36 -6.07 -8.65 14.94
C PRO A 36 -6.02 -7.94 16.31
N ALA A 37 -7.10 -7.21 16.61
CA ALA A 37 -7.28 -6.59 17.92
C ALA A 37 -7.11 -7.62 19.05
N TRP A 38 -6.42 -7.20 20.10
CA TRP A 38 -6.07 -7.99 21.28
C TRP A 38 -5.13 -9.19 21.04
N ALA A 39 -4.62 -9.37 19.83
CA ALA A 39 -3.59 -10.38 19.57
C ALA A 39 -2.18 -9.86 19.83
N ASP A 40 -1.27 -10.78 20.13
CA ASP A 40 0.16 -10.49 20.28
C ASP A 40 0.82 -10.31 18.90
N PRO A 41 1.40 -9.13 18.60
CA PRO A 41 2.12 -8.88 17.35
C PRO A 41 3.29 -9.84 17.10
N VAL A 42 3.91 -10.35 18.16
CA VAL A 42 5.05 -11.26 18.11
C VAL A 42 4.63 -12.68 17.75
N GLU A 43 3.43 -13.10 18.17
CA GLU A 43 2.84 -14.37 17.73
C GLU A 43 2.45 -14.31 16.25
N ALA A 44 1.85 -13.20 15.82
CA ALA A 44 1.50 -12.96 14.42
C ALA A 44 2.73 -12.81 13.52
N CYS A 45 3.87 -12.37 14.07
CA CYS A 45 5.10 -12.10 13.32
C CYS A 45 6.34 -12.49 14.14
N PRO A 46 6.73 -13.77 14.15
CA PRO A 46 7.86 -14.26 14.96
C PRO A 46 9.21 -13.62 14.62
N GLU A 47 9.38 -13.12 13.39
CA GLU A 47 10.58 -12.39 12.97
C GLU A 47 10.85 -11.15 13.82
N LEU A 48 9.81 -10.55 14.42
CA LEU A 48 9.97 -9.41 15.33
C LEU A 48 10.80 -9.75 16.57
N LYS A 49 10.88 -11.03 16.99
CA LYS A 49 11.75 -11.46 18.10
C LYS A 49 13.23 -11.28 17.79
N ALA A 50 13.62 -11.45 16.53
CA ALA A 50 15.01 -11.35 16.08
C ALA A 50 15.41 -9.90 15.72
N VAL A 51 14.44 -8.99 15.61
CA VAL A 51 14.67 -7.61 15.19
C VAL A 51 14.99 -6.72 16.40
N PRO A 52 16.07 -5.90 16.33
CA PRO A 52 16.36 -4.93 17.39
C PRO A 52 15.19 -3.97 17.63
N ARG A 53 14.84 -3.74 18.90
CA ARG A 53 13.69 -2.89 19.29
C ARG A 53 13.75 -1.48 18.74
N SER A 54 14.95 -0.94 18.47
CA SER A 54 15.14 0.36 17.81
C SER A 54 14.59 0.44 16.38
N ARG A 55 14.43 -0.70 15.71
CA ARG A 55 13.89 -0.85 14.35
C ARG A 55 12.37 -1.09 14.34
N ILE A 56 11.78 -1.42 15.48
CA ILE A 56 10.34 -1.60 15.66
C ILE A 56 9.74 -0.25 16.08
N LYS A 57 8.84 0.30 15.26
CA LYS A 57 8.27 1.65 15.42
C LYS A 57 6.81 1.62 15.90
N PHE A 58 6.45 0.59 16.66
CA PHE A 58 5.14 0.43 17.30
C PHE A 58 5.28 -0.39 18.59
N SER A 59 4.25 -0.40 19.43
CA SER A 59 4.25 -1.23 20.64
C SER A 59 4.06 -2.71 20.26
N LEU A 60 4.77 -3.59 20.95
CA LEU A 60 4.57 -5.05 20.85
C LEU A 60 3.48 -5.55 21.80
N GLU A 61 2.81 -4.66 22.52
CA GLU A 61 1.69 -5.03 23.37
C GLU A 61 0.41 -5.21 22.55
N PRO A 62 -0.50 -6.11 22.96
CA PRO A 62 -1.82 -6.22 22.38
C PRO A 62 -2.55 -4.87 22.38
N ALA A 63 -3.20 -4.55 21.26
CA ALA A 63 -3.93 -3.31 21.10
C ALA A 63 -5.39 -3.59 20.72
N ALA A 64 -6.31 -2.72 21.13
CA ALA A 64 -7.74 -2.84 20.82
C ALA A 64 -8.11 -2.57 19.33
N VAL A 65 -7.11 -2.48 18.44
CA VAL A 65 -7.29 -2.14 17.03
C VAL A 65 -6.52 -3.12 16.16
N ASP A 66 -7.11 -3.46 15.02
CA ASP A 66 -6.45 -4.25 13.98
C ASP A 66 -5.28 -3.48 13.37
N ARG A 67 -4.17 -4.17 13.12
CA ARG A 67 -2.94 -3.58 12.57
C ARG A 67 -2.32 -4.47 11.53
N TYR A 68 -1.63 -3.86 10.59
CA TYR A 68 -0.67 -4.56 9.74
C TYR A 68 0.73 -4.38 10.31
N VAL A 69 1.55 -5.42 10.28
CA VAL A 69 3.00 -5.28 10.43
C VAL A 69 3.55 -5.02 9.03
N VAL A 70 4.22 -3.89 8.86
CA VAL A 70 4.75 -3.45 7.57
C VAL A 70 6.26 -3.25 7.67
N ARG A 71 7.01 -3.96 6.81
CA ARG A 71 8.45 -3.83 6.65
C ARG A 71 8.77 -2.71 5.65
N VAL A 72 9.50 -1.72 6.11
CA VAL A 72 9.95 -0.55 5.35
C VAL A 72 11.47 -0.58 5.25
N TYR A 73 11.96 -0.80 4.04
CA TYR A 73 13.40 -0.70 3.76
C TYR A 73 13.81 0.76 3.65
N ARG A 74 14.86 1.16 4.35
CA ARG A 74 15.46 2.50 4.25
C ARG A 74 16.91 2.40 3.85
N THR A 75 17.24 2.97 2.71
CA THR A 75 18.64 3.14 2.29
C THR A 75 19.35 4.11 3.23
N SER A 76 20.48 3.67 3.79
CA SER A 76 21.38 4.54 4.54
C SER A 76 22.78 4.48 3.94
N ARG A 77 23.60 5.52 4.18
CA ARG A 77 25.00 5.57 3.73
C ARG A 77 25.86 4.40 4.25
N ARG A 78 25.41 3.67 5.28
CA ARG A 78 26.13 2.54 5.91
C ARG A 78 25.51 1.17 5.59
N GLY A 79 24.61 1.10 4.61
CA GLY A 79 23.83 -0.10 4.29
C GLY A 79 22.34 0.12 4.60
N GLY A 80 21.46 -0.49 3.84
CA GLY A 80 20.02 -0.37 4.06
C GLY A 80 19.57 -1.08 5.32
N LEU A 81 18.57 -0.51 5.99
CA LEU A 81 18.01 -1.03 7.23
C LEU A 81 16.51 -1.23 7.08
N ASP A 82 16.03 -2.37 7.56
CA ASP A 82 14.61 -2.66 7.67
C ASP A 82 14.03 -2.10 8.96
N TYR A 83 12.92 -1.38 8.82
CA TYR A 83 12.11 -0.88 9.91
C TYR A 83 10.73 -1.51 9.87
N TYR A 84 10.19 -1.80 11.04
CA TYR A 84 8.87 -2.41 11.18
C TYR A 84 7.91 -1.40 11.77
N TYR A 85 6.81 -1.18 11.07
CA TYR A 85 5.74 -0.28 11.50
C TYR A 85 4.47 -1.08 11.72
N GLY A 86 3.64 -0.60 12.66
CA GLY A 86 2.34 -1.20 12.98
C GLY A 86 1.19 -0.22 12.74
N PRO A 87 0.96 0.25 11.50
CA PRO A 87 -0.19 1.10 11.18
C PRO A 87 -1.51 0.36 11.45
N ARG A 88 -2.55 1.13 11.77
CA ARG A 88 -3.91 0.58 11.89
C ARG A 88 -4.40 0.08 10.52
N ALA A 89 -5.15 -1.00 10.52
CA ALA A 89 -5.65 -1.62 9.28
C ALA A 89 -6.50 -0.65 8.45
N ASP A 90 -7.42 0.06 9.09
CA ASP A 90 -8.32 1.04 8.48
C ASP A 90 -7.58 2.17 7.72
N VAL A 91 -6.45 2.64 8.24
CA VAL A 91 -5.63 3.68 7.59
C VAL A 91 -4.99 3.16 6.31
N VAL A 92 -4.48 1.92 6.33
CA VAL A 92 -3.81 1.33 5.17
C VAL A 92 -4.82 0.94 4.11
N GLU A 93 -5.93 0.33 4.51
CA GLU A 93 -7.01 -0.08 3.59
C GLU A 93 -7.63 1.11 2.88
N ARG A 94 -7.91 2.21 3.61
CA ARG A 94 -8.40 3.44 3.00
C ARG A 94 -7.40 4.02 2.00
N ALA A 95 -6.13 4.11 2.36
CA ALA A 95 -5.10 4.65 1.48
C ALA A 95 -4.92 3.82 0.20
N MET A 96 -5.01 2.49 0.30
CA MET A 96 -4.94 1.59 -0.85
C MET A 96 -6.19 1.69 -1.73
N ALA A 97 -7.38 1.75 -1.14
CA ALA A 97 -8.62 1.95 -1.88
C ALA A 97 -8.66 3.30 -2.63
N GLU A 98 -8.17 4.37 -1.99
CA GLU A 98 -8.02 5.69 -2.63
C GLU A 98 -7.03 5.65 -3.80
N ALA A 99 -5.90 4.94 -3.64
CA ALA A 99 -4.91 4.77 -4.71
C ALA A 99 -5.46 3.94 -5.89
N GLU A 100 -6.23 2.89 -5.60
CA GLU A 100 -6.87 2.04 -6.61
C GLU A 100 -7.95 2.83 -7.38
N ALA A 101 -8.74 3.66 -6.68
CA ALA A 101 -9.71 4.57 -7.29
C ALA A 101 -9.07 5.67 -8.14
N GLU A 102 -7.85 6.12 -7.81
CA GLU A 102 -7.08 7.05 -8.64
C GLU A 102 -6.49 6.36 -9.87
N SER A 103 -5.95 5.14 -9.72
CA SER A 103 -5.45 4.33 -10.85
C SER A 103 -6.57 3.97 -11.83
N GLY A 104 -7.74 3.57 -11.33
CA GLY A 104 -8.93 3.27 -12.13
C GLY A 104 -9.50 4.48 -12.88
N ARG A 105 -9.27 5.71 -12.39
CA ARG A 105 -9.60 6.94 -13.11
C ARG A 105 -8.64 7.23 -14.27
N CYS A 106 -7.42 6.71 -14.25
CA CYS A 106 -6.44 6.88 -15.33
C CYS A 106 -6.66 5.92 -16.51
N SER A 107 -7.25 4.74 -16.28
CA SER A 107 -7.62 3.80 -17.35
C SER A 107 -8.77 4.29 -18.24
N SER A 108 -9.62 5.21 -17.76
CA SER A 108 -10.76 5.71 -18.53
C SER A 108 -10.44 6.87 -19.48
N ILE A 109 -9.24 7.47 -19.39
CA ILE A 109 -8.80 8.58 -20.28
C ILE A 109 -7.98 8.08 -21.49
N ARG A 110 -7.50 6.82 -21.49
CA ARG A 110 -6.78 6.22 -22.63
C ARG A 110 -7.69 5.48 -23.63
N GLY A 111 -8.96 5.84 -23.71
CA GLY A 111 -9.90 5.31 -24.70
C GLY A 111 -10.43 6.32 -25.73
N ALA A 112 -10.00 7.59 -25.69
CA ALA A 112 -10.63 8.66 -26.46
C ALA A 112 -9.68 9.43 -27.38
N PHE A 113 -8.57 8.84 -27.84
CA PHE A 113 -7.77 9.42 -28.92
C PHE A 113 -6.91 8.32 -29.54
N LEU A 114 -7.32 7.77 -30.68
CA LEU A 114 -6.47 7.31 -31.80
C LEU A 114 -7.31 6.50 -32.81
N HIS A 115 -7.24 6.94 -34.07
CA HIS A 115 -7.73 6.35 -35.32
C HIS A 115 -9.19 6.61 -35.73
N ASN A 116 -9.40 7.68 -36.50
CA ASN A 116 -9.92 7.45 -37.85
C ASN A 116 -9.15 8.34 -38.84
N ASP A 117 -8.10 7.74 -39.42
CA ASP A 117 -7.35 8.28 -40.54
C ASP A 117 -8.23 8.32 -41.80
N GLY A 118 -7.91 9.21 -42.72
CA GLY A 118 -8.80 9.63 -43.79
C GLY A 118 -9.15 8.56 -44.81
N SER A 119 -10.38 8.64 -45.31
CA SER A 119 -10.66 8.26 -46.69
C SER A 119 -11.19 9.49 -47.43
N VAL A 120 -10.27 10.16 -48.11
CA VAL A 120 -10.57 11.06 -49.23
C VAL A 120 -11.14 10.20 -50.37
N SER A 121 -12.38 10.48 -50.77
CA SER A 121 -12.85 10.14 -52.11
C SER A 121 -13.45 11.39 -52.74
N ARG A 122 -12.62 12.10 -53.52
CA ARG A 122 -13.05 13.08 -54.52
C ARG A 122 -13.56 12.32 -55.74
N GLY A 123 -14.75 12.66 -56.22
CA GLY A 123 -15.26 12.32 -57.55
C GLY A 123 -16.32 13.32 -57.99
N ARG A 124 -15.92 14.32 -58.78
CA ARG A 124 -16.71 15.35 -59.47
C ARG A 124 -17.71 14.71 -60.46
N ALA A 125 -18.97 15.16 -60.52
CA ALA A 125 -19.57 16.20 -61.40
C ALA A 125 -19.98 15.77 -62.82
N ASN A 126 -21.20 16.17 -63.20
CA ASN A 126 -21.78 16.41 -64.53
C ASN A 126 -21.71 15.33 -65.64
N GLN A 127 -22.88 14.84 -66.03
CA GLN A 127 -23.48 15.03 -67.36
C GLN A 127 -25.00 14.84 -67.28
#